data_AF-A0A7S4R1I8-F1
#
_entry.id   AF-A0A7S4R1I8-F1
#
_cell.length_a   1.000
_cell.length_b   1.000
_cell.length_c   1.000
_cell.angle_alpha   90.00
_cell.angle_beta   90.00
_cell.angle_gamma   90.00
#
_symmetry.space_group_name_H-M   'P 1'
#
loop_
_entity.id
_entity.type
_entity.pdbx_description
1 polymer ?
#
loop_
_entity_poly.entity_id
_entity_poly.type
_entity_poly.pdbx_seq_one_letter_code
_entity_poly.pdbx_strand_id
1 'polypeptide(L)'
;VDVVRNKFVLDSLNSLHFHSLLVGCTGTGKTVAVQQAIAGLDESTWTSLTINMSAMTSSGKTQEIIESKIEKRIKNKFGPPGNKRMLCFVDDLNMPRKDT
;
A
#
# COMPACT_ATOMS: atom_id res chain seq x y z
N VAL A 1 -19.23 12.83 -8.75
CA VAL A 1 -18.80 12.26 -10.04
C VAL A 1 -17.33 11.86 -10.02
N ASP A 2 -16.40 12.75 -9.64
CA ASP A 2 -14.96 12.46 -9.67
C ASP A 2 -14.50 11.30 -8.77
N VAL A 3 -15.06 11.20 -7.56
CA VAL A 3 -14.73 10.09 -6.63
C VAL A 3 -15.09 8.73 -7.23
N VAL A 4 -16.26 8.63 -7.86
CA VAL A 4 -16.74 7.39 -8.50
C VAL A 4 -15.86 7.02 -9.69
N ARG A 5 -15.48 8.01 -10.52
CA ARG A 5 -14.56 7.80 -11.65
C ARG A 5 -13.19 7.32 -11.19
N ASN A 6 -12.60 8.00 -10.21
CA ASN A 6 -11.26 7.68 -9.72
C ASN A 6 -11.24 6.31 -9.04
N LYS A 7 -12.30 5.96 -8.32
CA LYS A 7 -12.48 4.61 -7.75
C LYS A 7 -12.54 3.54 -8.84
N PHE A 8 -13.35 3.76 -9.88
CA PHE A 8 -13.44 2.82 -11.01
C PHE A 8 -12.08 2.55 -11.67
N VAL A 9 -11.29 3.61 -11.89
CA VAL A 9 -9.93 3.48 -12.45
C VAL A 9 -9.01 2.72 -11.49
N LEU A 10 -9.03 3.06 -10.20
CA LEU A 10 -8.23 2.38 -9.18
C LEU A 10 -8.56 0.89 -9.09
N ASP A 11 -9.84 0.54 -9.03
CA ASP A 11 -10.30 -0.84 -8.94
C ASP A 11 -9.92 -1.63 -10.21
N SER A 12 -10.04 -1.01 -11.39
CA SER A 12 -9.60 -1.60 -12.65
C SER A 12 -8.10 -1.91 -12.67
N LEU A 13 -7.26 -0.96 -12.24
CA LEU A 13 -5.81 -1.13 -12.16
C LEU A 13 -5.41 -2.19 -11.12
N ASN A 14 -6.07 -2.20 -9.96
CA ASN A 14 -5.85 -3.20 -8.91
C ASN A 14 -6.21 -4.61 -9.37
N SER A 15 -7.31 -4.77 -10.12
CA SER A 15 -7.73 -6.06 -10.68
C SER A 15 -6.71 -6.64 -11.66
N LEU A 16 -5.98 -5.76 -12.37
CA LEU A 16 -4.87 -6.10 -13.27
C LEU A 16 -3.51 -6.13 -12.57
N HIS A 17 -3.48 -5.91 -11.25
CA HIS A 17 -2.28 -5.88 -10.42
C HIS A 17 -1.25 -4.81 -10.82
N PHE A 18 -1.71 -3.67 -11.34
CA PHE A 18 -0.85 -2.53 -11.64
C PHE A 18 -0.63 -1.65 -10.41
N HIS A 19 0.64 -1.31 -10.16
CA HIS A 19 0.99 -0.29 -9.18
C HIS A 19 0.51 1.09 -9.66
N SER A 20 -0.21 1.80 -8.80
CA SER A 20 -0.89 3.05 -9.14
C SER A 20 -0.55 4.14 -8.13
N LEU A 21 -0.40 5.38 -8.60
CA LEU A 21 -0.16 6.56 -7.76
C LEU A 21 -1.34 7.54 -7.91
N LEU A 22 -2.01 7.87 -6.80
CA LEU A 22 -3.06 8.88 -6.79
C LEU A 22 -2.47 10.23 -6.44
N VAL A 23 -2.57 11.20 -7.36
CA VAL A 23 -2.08 12.57 -7.19
C VAL A 23 -3.23 13.56 -7.04
N GLY A 24 -3.01 14.67 -6.32
CA GLY A 24 -3.97 15.76 -6.17
C GLY A 24 -3.84 16.48 -4.83
N CYS A 25 -4.54 17.62 -4.66
CA CYS A 25 -4.48 18.47 -3.46
C CYS A 25 -4.79 17.71 -2.16
N THR A 26 -4.26 18.16 -1.03
CA THR A 26 -4.64 17.64 0.29
C THR A 26 -6.14 17.82 0.54
N GLY A 27 -6.74 16.93 1.33
CA GLY A 27 -8.18 16.99 1.64
C GLY A 27 -9.15 16.54 0.54
N THR A 28 -8.67 16.03 -0.60
CA THR A 28 -9.54 15.57 -1.72
C THR A 28 -10.04 14.12 -1.59
N GLY A 29 -9.88 13.48 -0.42
CA GLY A 29 -10.40 12.13 -0.16
C GLY A 29 -9.62 10.98 -0.80
N LYS A 30 -8.39 11.20 -1.27
CA LYS A 30 -7.53 10.16 -1.87
C LYS A 30 -7.31 8.96 -0.93
N THR A 31 -6.91 9.24 0.32
CA THR A 31 -6.70 8.22 1.36
C THR A 31 -7.96 7.39 1.59
N VAL A 32 -9.12 8.05 1.69
CA VAL A 32 -10.41 7.37 1.87
C VAL A 32 -10.74 6.46 0.69
N ALA A 33 -10.48 6.91 -0.54
CA ALA A 33 -10.72 6.10 -1.74
C ALA A 33 -9.86 4.81 -1.73
N VAL A 34 -8.58 4.91 -1.36
CA VAL A 34 -7.70 3.73 -1.29
C VAL A 34 -8.10 2.82 -0.14
N GLN A 35 -8.44 3.35 1.04
CA GLN A 35 -8.94 2.54 2.16
C GLN A 35 -10.20 1.76 1.81
N GLN A 36 -11.12 2.36 1.05
CA GLN A 36 -12.31 1.65 0.55
C GLN A 36 -11.97 0.54 -0.44
N ALA A 37 -10.96 0.76 -1.31
CA ALA A 37 -10.50 -0.27 -2.24
C ALA A 37 -9.85 -1.44 -1.48
N ILE A 38 -9.05 -1.16 -0.45
CA ILE A 38 -8.44 -2.18 0.43
C ILE A 38 -9.53 -2.97 1.17
N ALA A 39 -10.53 -2.29 1.73
CA ALA A 39 -11.63 -2.93 2.45
C ALA A 39 -12.51 -3.81 1.54
N GLY A 40 -12.46 -3.61 0.22
CA GLY A 40 -13.15 -4.44 -0.77
C GLY A 40 -12.36 -5.68 -1.21
N LEU A 41 -11.12 -5.87 -0.75
CA LEU A 41 -10.32 -7.03 -1.10
C LEU A 41 -10.82 -8.28 -0.37
N ASP A 42 -10.77 -9.42 -1.07
CA ASP A 42 -11.06 -10.71 -0.46
C ASP A 42 -9.93 -11.10 0.52
N GLU A 43 -10.25 -11.11 1.81
CA GLU A 43 -9.31 -11.44 2.89
C GLU A 43 -8.74 -12.85 2.79
N SER A 44 -9.37 -13.77 2.04
CA SER A 44 -8.83 -15.12 1.86
C SER A 44 -7.62 -15.13 0.91
N THR A 45 -7.57 -14.19 -0.04
CA THR A 45 -6.53 -14.11 -1.07
C THR A 45 -5.55 -12.94 -0.87
N TRP A 46 -5.99 -11.89 -0.17
CA TRP A 46 -5.22 -10.67 0.05
C TRP A 46 -4.95 -10.38 1.52
N THR A 47 -3.82 -9.71 1.75
CA THR A 47 -3.54 -8.94 2.96
C THR A 47 -3.13 -7.53 2.54
N SER A 48 -3.22 -6.57 3.45
CA SER A 48 -2.85 -5.18 3.20
C SER A 48 -1.85 -4.67 4.22
N LEU A 49 -0.92 -3.85 3.76
CA LEU A 49 0.03 -3.12 4.60
C LEU A 49 -0.06 -1.63 4.26
N THR A 50 -0.50 -0.83 5.22
CA THR A 50 -0.42 0.64 5.12
C THR A 50 0.89 1.12 5.72
N ILE A 51 1.68 1.84 4.93
CA ILE A 51 2.93 2.47 5.34
C ILE A 51 2.71 3.98 5.40
N ASN A 52 2.79 4.53 6.61
CA ASN A 52 2.73 5.97 6.83
C ASN A 52 4.17 6.49 6.90
N MET A 53 4.60 7.22 5.86
CA MET A 53 5.92 7.81 5.84
C MET A 53 5.90 9.19 6.50
N SER A 54 7.04 9.57 7.06
CA SER A 54 7.29 10.89 7.64
C SER A 54 8.73 11.29 7.38
N ALA A 55 9.09 12.54 7.67
CA ALA A 55 10.46 13.03 7.53
C ALA A 55 11.50 12.22 8.34
N MET A 56 11.07 11.49 9.37
CA MET A 56 11.92 10.69 10.26
C MET A 56 11.92 9.18 9.92
N THR A 57 11.16 8.75 8.91
CA THR A 57 11.09 7.34 8.54
C THR A 57 12.31 6.95 7.71
N SER A 58 13.26 6.22 8.32
CA SER A 58 14.46 5.71 7.61
C SER A 58 14.15 4.49 6.73
N SER A 59 15.11 4.13 5.87
CA SER A 59 15.06 2.86 5.13
C SER A 59 14.94 1.65 6.06
N GLY A 60 15.73 1.60 7.13
CA GLY A 60 15.66 0.56 8.15
C GLY A 60 14.27 0.47 8.79
N LYS A 61 13.64 1.62 9.10
CA LYS A 61 12.28 1.61 9.66
C LYS A 61 11.24 1.12 8.67
N THR A 62 11.38 1.49 7.40
CA THR A 62 10.51 1.00 6.32
C THR A 62 10.64 -0.51 6.16
N GLN A 63 11.87 -1.04 6.23
CA GLN A 63 12.14 -2.47 6.20
C GLN A 63 11.48 -3.19 7.38
N GLU A 64 11.65 -2.71 8.61
CA GLU A 64 10.99 -3.27 9.81
C GLU A 64 9.47 -3.34 9.65
N ILE A 65 8.85 -2.27 9.11
CA ILE A 65 7.40 -2.22 8.88
C ILE A 65 6.96 -3.30 7.90
N ILE A 66 7.68 -3.46 6.79
CA ILE A 66 7.37 -4.49 5.78
C ILE A 66 7.61 -5.89 6.36
N GLU A 67 8.73 -6.11 7.05
CA GLU A 67 9.08 -7.37 7.70
C GLU A 67 8.08 -7.78 8.78
N SER A 68 7.42 -6.83 9.45
CA SER A 68 6.37 -7.12 10.44
C SER A 68 5.13 -7.81 9.88
N LYS A 69 4.93 -7.78 8.54
CA LYS A 69 3.76 -8.36 7.86
C LYS A 69 4.08 -9.49 6.89
N ILE A 70 5.36 -9.88 6.78
CA ILE A 70 5.80 -10.98 5.92
C ILE A 70 6.54 -12.03 6.76
N GLU A 71 6.48 -13.27 6.30
CA GLU A 71 7.23 -14.37 6.88
C GLU A 71 8.34 -14.82 5.94
N LYS A 72 9.42 -15.32 6.53
CA LYS A 72 10.49 -15.96 5.77
C LYS A 72 9.99 -17.31 5.28
N ARG A 73 10.06 -17.55 3.97
CA ARG A 73 9.70 -18.83 3.34
C ARG A 73 10.96 -19.67 3.15
N ILE A 74 11.41 -19.83 1.91
CA ILE A 74 12.57 -20.65 1.55
C ILE A 74 13.77 -19.74 1.26
N LYS A 75 14.92 -20.03 1.89
CA LYS A 75 16.18 -19.27 1.74
C LYS A 75 15.96 -17.77 2.03
N ASN A 76 16.19 -16.90 1.05
CA ASN A 76 16.06 -15.44 1.13
C ASN A 76 14.75 -14.93 0.50
N LYS A 77 13.73 -15.79 0.37
CA LYS A 77 12.40 -15.39 -0.10
C LYS A 77 11.50 -15.09 1.09
N PHE A 78 10.86 -13.93 1.04
CA PHE A 78 9.85 -13.51 2.01
C PHE A 78 8.51 -13.36 1.30
N GLY A 79 7.43 -13.57 2.04
CA GLY A 79 6.10 -13.34 1.50
C GLY A 79 5.07 -13.23 2.59
N PRO A 80 3.85 -12.81 2.24
CA PRO A 80 2.77 -12.71 3.21
C PRO A 80 2.40 -14.08 3.77
N PRO A 81 1.92 -14.15 5.02
CA PRO A 81 1.49 -15.40 5.62
C PRO A 81 0.34 -16.04 4.86
N GLY A 82 0.30 -17.37 4.86
CA GLY A 82 -0.80 -18.14 4.27
C GLY A 82 -0.86 -18.09 2.74
N ASN A 83 0.28 -17.86 2.07
CA ASN A 83 0.36 -17.77 0.60
C ASN A 83 -0.54 -16.70 -0.05
N LYS A 84 -1.00 -15.72 0.72
CA LYS A 84 -1.77 -14.56 0.23
C LYS A 84 -0.89 -13.60 -0.56
N ARG A 85 -1.53 -12.73 -1.34
CA ARG A 85 -0.91 -11.54 -1.94
C ARG A 85 -0.98 -10.36 -0.97
N MET A 86 -0.02 -9.45 -1.02
CA MET A 86 -0.02 -8.26 -0.19
C MET A 86 -0.15 -7.00 -1.05
N LEU A 87 -1.15 -6.18 -0.75
CA LEU A 87 -1.25 -4.82 -1.27
C LEU A 87 -0.57 -3.87 -0.29
N CYS A 88 0.45 -3.15 -0.75
CA CYS A 88 1.11 -2.12 0.04
C CYS A 88 0.57 -0.75 -0.36
N PHE A 89 0.01 -0.02 0.60
CA PHE A 89 -0.45 1.35 0.41
C PHE A 89 0.48 2.31 1.14
N VAL A 90 0.97 3.32 0.43
CA VAL A 90 1.79 4.40 0.98
C VAL A 90 0.96 5.68 0.90
N ASP A 91 0.51 6.19 2.06
CA ASP A 91 -0.49 7.26 2.11
C ASP A 91 0.13 8.65 1.92
N ASP A 92 1.01 9.02 2.84
CA ASP A 92 1.68 10.31 2.81
C ASP A 92 3.12 10.12 2.34
N LEU A 93 3.44 10.65 1.16
CA LEU A 93 4.81 10.73 0.64
C LEU A 93 5.50 12.04 1.05
N ASN A 94 5.12 12.63 2.19
CA ASN A 94 5.95 13.65 2.84
C ASN A 94 7.35 13.06 3.05
N MET A 95 8.24 13.46 2.15
CA MET A 95 9.42 12.70 1.76
C MET A 95 10.30 12.41 2.99
N PRO A 96 10.63 11.14 3.27
CA PRO A 96 11.64 10.81 4.27
C PRO A 96 12.98 11.41 3.84
N ARG A 97 13.74 11.94 4.80
CA ARG A 97 15.07 12.51 4.54
C ARG A 97 15.94 11.45 3.86
N LYS A 98 16.57 11.80 2.73
CA LYS A 98 17.50 10.92 2.00
C LYS A 98 18.56 10.42 2.98
N ASP A 99 18.71 9.10 3.11
CA ASP A 99 19.81 8.52 3.90
C ASP A 99 21.13 9.02 3.30
N THR A 100 21.97 9.64 4.15
CA THR A 100 23.35 10.03 3.82
C THR A 100 24.30 8.86 3.92
#